data_AF-A0A1I5A6I8-F1
#
_entry.id   AF-A0A1I5A6I8-F1
#
_cell.length_a   1.000
_cell.length_b   1.000
_cell.length_c   1.000
_cell.angle_alpha   90.00
_cell.angle_beta   90.00
_cell.angle_gamma   90.00
#
_symmetry.space_group_name_H-M   'P 1'
#
loop_
_entity.id
_entity.type
_entity.pdbx_description
1 polymer ?
#
loop_
_entity_poly.entity_id
_entity_poly.type
_entity_poly.pdbx_seq_one_letter_code
_entity_poly.pdbx_strand_id
1 'polypeptide(L)' 'MTIAPLVQSLPGLFWDPDRSDHDFIAVAMGALDAPTGTRLAKHIFVADKGDYYEIKDGLPQSDRH' A
#
# COMPACT_ATOMS: atom_id res chain seq x y z
N MET A 1 -0.10 -27.54 -15.21
CA MET A 1 0.47 -27.71 -13.86
C MET A 1 1.22 -26.42 -13.53
N THR A 2 0.49 -25.39 -13.11
CA THR A 2 1.08 -24.10 -12.72
C THR A 2 1.17 -24.10 -11.21
N ILE A 3 2.39 -23.93 -10.72
CA ILE A 3 2.69 -23.83 -9.29
C ILE A 3 2.17 -22.46 -8.86
N ALA A 4 1.02 -22.41 -8.21
CA ALA A 4 0.63 -21.23 -7.45
C ALA A 4 1.64 -21.09 -6.30
N PRO A 5 2.35 -19.95 -6.15
CA PRO A 5 3.28 -19.80 -5.05
C PRO A 5 2.49 -19.85 -3.74
N LEU A 6 2.76 -20.88 -2.96
CA LEU A 6 2.23 -21.14 -1.63
C LEU A 6 2.86 -20.13 -0.63
N VAL A 7 2.61 -18.84 -0.85
CA VAL A 7 2.87 -17.73 0.09
C VAL A 7 1.51 -17.15 0.50
N GLN A 8 0.67 -18.00 1.07
CA GLN A 8 -0.54 -17.61 1.77
C GLN A 8 -0.46 -18.37 3.10
N SER A 9 -0.12 -17.74 4.23
CA SER A 9 -1.15 -17.04 4.99
C SER A 9 -0.60 -16.20 6.15
N LEU A 10 0.13 -15.11 5.86
CA LEU A 10 0.10 -13.96 6.77
C LEU A 10 -1.00 -13.01 6.27
N PRO A 11 -2.16 -12.93 6.95
CA PRO A 11 -3.26 -12.07 6.51
C PRO A 11 -2.79 -10.61 6.46
N GLY A 12 -2.90 -9.98 5.30
CA GLY A 12 -2.58 -8.55 5.10
C GLY A 12 -1.18 -8.24 4.58
N LEU A 13 -0.36 -9.23 4.22
CA LEU A 13 0.99 -8.96 3.70
C LEU A 13 1.01 -8.45 2.24
N PHE A 14 0.13 -8.97 1.39
CA PHE A 14 0.09 -8.64 -0.04
C PHE A 14 -1.30 -8.13 -0.43
N TRP A 15 -1.34 -7.09 -1.24
CA TRP A 15 -2.56 -6.56 -1.85
C TRP A 15 -2.37 -6.36 -3.35
N ASP A 16 -3.27 -6.90 -4.14
CA ASP A 16 -3.30 -6.77 -5.60
C ASP A 16 -4.40 -5.73 -5.92
N PRO A 17 -4.05 -4.44 -6.12
CA PRO A 17 -5.03 -3.46 -6.56
C PRO A 17 -5.55 -3.90 -7.93
N ASP A 18 -6.86 -3.81 -8.18
CA ASP A 18 -7.54 -4.36 -9.35
C ASP A 18 -6.66 -4.36 -10.62
N ARG A 19 -6.30 -5.57 -11.09
CA ARG A 19 -5.32 -5.82 -12.16
C ARG A 19 -5.66 -5.16 -13.48
N SER A 20 -6.87 -4.65 -13.64
CA SER A 20 -7.29 -3.95 -14.86
C SER A 20 -6.55 -2.62 -15.08
N ASP A 21 -6.10 -1.94 -14.01
CA ASP A 21 -5.55 -0.58 -14.10
C ASP A 21 -4.11 -0.44 -13.55
N HIS A 22 -3.52 -1.48 -12.97
CA HIS A 22 -2.25 -1.40 -12.25
C HIS A 22 -1.31 -2.62 -12.44
N ASP A 23 -0.06 -2.35 -12.83
CA ASP A 23 1.02 -3.36 -12.98
C ASP A 23 1.89 -3.51 -11.72
N PHE A 24 1.32 -3.37 -10.52
CA PHE A 24 2.07 -3.48 -9.26
C PHE A 24 1.29 -4.20 -8.16
N ILE A 25 2.02 -4.77 -7.19
CA ILE A 25 1.46 -5.35 -5.97
C ILE A 25 1.89 -4.49 -4.78
N ALA A 26 0.97 -4.24 -3.86
CA ALA A 26 1.30 -3.62 -2.58
C ALA A 26 1.80 -4.68 -1.60
N VAL A 27 2.88 -4.36 -0.89
CA VAL A 27 3.49 -5.20 0.13
C VAL A 27 3.52 -4.44 1.45
N ALA A 28 3.20 -5.09 2.56
CA ALA A 28 3.29 -4.47 3.87
C ALA A 28 4.74 -4.06 4.19
N MET A 29 4.96 -2.79 4.50
CA MET A 29 6.29 -2.25 4.82
C MET A 29 6.96 -2.95 6.02
N GLY A 30 6.16 -3.52 6.94
CA GLY A 30 6.66 -4.30 8.08
C GLY A 30 7.32 -5.64 7.70
N ALA A 31 7.28 -6.04 6.43
CA ALA A 31 7.95 -7.22 5.92
C ALA A 31 9.39 -6.97 5.44
N LEU A 32 9.84 -5.72 5.44
CA LEU A 32 11.18 -5.35 5.01
C LEU A 32 12.11 -5.15 6.21
N ASP A 33 13.31 -5.72 6.16
CA ASP A 33 14.35 -5.48 7.16
C ASP A 33 14.98 -4.09 7.00
N ALA A 34 15.35 -3.48 8.13
CA ALA A 34 16.01 -2.18 8.14
C ALA A 34 17.51 -2.28 7.78
N PRO A 35 18.11 -1.24 7.16
CA PRO A 35 17.48 0.02 6.76
C PRO A 35 16.82 -0.06 5.37
N THR A 36 15.57 0.40 5.27
CA THR A 36 14.85 0.35 3.98
C THR A 36 15.18 1.52 3.05
N GLY A 37 15.60 2.68 3.61
CA GLY A 37 15.85 3.90 2.84
C GLY A 37 14.60 4.49 2.14
N THR A 38 13.42 3.93 2.40
CA THR A 38 12.16 4.33 1.77
C THR A 38 11.60 5.61 2.41
N ARG A 39 10.77 6.33 1.65
CA ARG A 39 10.03 7.50 2.11
C ARG A 39 8.59 7.42 1.62
N LEU A 40 7.69 8.07 2.33
CA LEU A 40 6.30 8.17 1.90
C LEU A 40 6.23 8.90 0.56
N ALA A 41 5.47 8.33 -0.38
CA ALA A 41 5.33 8.88 -1.72
C ALA A 41 3.94 9.51 -1.96
N LYS A 42 2.89 8.97 -1.32
CA LYS A 42 1.50 9.36 -1.54
C LYS A 42 0.60 8.89 -0.40
N HIS A 43 -0.44 9.66 -0.11
CA HIS A 43 -1.55 9.25 0.76
C HIS A 43 -2.71 8.77 -0.11
N ILE A 44 -3.09 7.49 -0.02
CA ILE A 44 -3.99 6.85 -1.01
C ILE A 44 -5.46 6.73 -0.59
N PHE A 45 -5.79 6.88 0.70
CA PHE A 45 -7.17 6.79 1.24
C PHE A 45 -7.50 7.99 2.13
N VAL A 46 -7.32 9.22 1.62
CA VAL A 46 -7.54 10.42 2.45
C VAL A 46 -9.01 10.81 2.61
N ALA A 47 -9.93 10.17 1.88
CA ALA A 47 -11.37 10.37 2.02
C ALA A 47 -11.89 9.85 3.36
N ASP A 48 -11.34 8.73 3.84
CA ASP A 48 -11.70 8.10 5.11
C ASP A 48 -10.86 8.62 6.29
N LYS A 49 -10.05 9.68 6.07
CA LYS A 49 -9.26 10.29 7.15
C LYS A 49 -10.18 11.03 8.11
N GLY A 50 -9.84 10.99 9.41
CA GLY A 50 -10.52 11.81 10.40
C GLY A 50 -10.39 13.30 10.11
N ASP A 51 -11.46 14.05 10.36
CA ASP A 51 -11.55 15.50 10.13
C ASP A 51 -10.74 16.35 11.13
N TYR A 52 -10.27 15.74 12.23
CA TYR A 52 -9.51 16.38 13.30
C TYR A 52 -8.02 16.59 13.01
N TYR A 53 -7.50 16.19 11.84
CA TYR A 53 -6.09 16.38 11.47
C TYR A 53 -5.86 16.67 9.98
N GLU A 54 -4.75 17.35 9.70
CA GLU A 54 -4.32 17.76 8.36
C GLU A 54 -3.03 17.04 7.97
N ILE A 55 -2.93 16.63 6.70
CA ILE A 55 -1.71 16.10 6.09
C ILE A 55 -0.94 17.28 5.49
N LYS A 56 0.20 17.65 6.09
CA LYS A 56 0.97 18.87 5.77
C LYS A 56 2.33 18.63 5.11
N ASP A 57 2.64 17.39 4.76
CA ASP A 57 3.94 17.02 4.15
C ASP A 57 4.06 17.41 2.67
N GLY A 58 2.98 17.92 2.06
CA GLY A 58 2.94 18.35 0.67
C GLY A 58 2.98 17.20 -0.34
N LEU A 59 2.89 15.95 0.11
CA LEU A 59 2.86 14.80 -0.76
C LEU A 59 1.50 14.68 -1.48
N PRO A 60 1.47 14.03 -2.66
CA PRO A 60 0.22 13.72 -3.35
C PRO A 60 -0.80 13.01 -2.42
N GLN A 61 -2.06 13.40 -2.53
CA GLN A 61 -3.18 12.81 -1.77
C GLN A 61 -4.25 12.32 -2.75
N SER A 62 -4.88 11.18 -2.44
CA SER A 62 -5.97 10.57 -3.21
C SER A 62 -7.16 10.31 -2.30
N ASP A 63 -8.31 10.81 -2.72
CA ASP A 63 -9.62 10.63 -2.10
C ASP A 63 -10.44 9.51 -2.76
N ARG A 64 -9.89 8.85 -3.78
CA ARG A 64 -10.54 7.73 -4.46
C ARG A 64 -10.56 6.47 -3.60
N HIS A 65 -11.74 5.83 -3.54
CA HIS A 65 -11.94 4.48 -3.03
C HIS A 65 -11.87 3.46 -4.18
#